data_AF-A0A7J8HFK1-F1
#
_entry.id   AF-A0A7J8HFK1-F1
#
_cell.length_a   1.000
_cell.length_b   1.000
_cell.length_c   1.000
_cell.angle_alpha   90.00
_cell.angle_beta   90.00
_cell.angle_gamma   90.00
#
_symmetry.space_group_name_H-M   'P 1'
#
loop_
_entity.id
_entity.type
_entity.pdbx_description
1 polymer ?
#
loop_
_entity_poly.entity_id
_entity_poly.type
_entity_poly.pdbx_seq_one_letter_code
_entity_poly.pdbx_strand_id
1 'polypeptide(L)' 'MFSSRPRLVVPYGLKTLLEGVSRAVLKTNPQNITQFAAVYFKELIVFREGNACLDIKDLIKQFHQIKGFK' A
#
# COMPACT_ATOMS: atom_id res chain seq x y z
N MET A 1 -25.15 11.81 28.91
CA MET A 1 -24.00 10.88 28.80
C MET A 1 -23.89 10.43 27.35
N PHE A 2 -22.98 11.00 26.56
CA PHE A 2 -22.63 10.42 25.27
C PHE A 2 -21.50 9.42 25.52
N SER A 3 -21.83 8.14 25.68
CA SER A 3 -20.83 7.09 25.45
C SER A 3 -20.65 6.97 23.94
N SER A 4 -19.85 7.87 23.37
CA SER A 4 -19.42 7.79 21.98
C SER A 4 -18.43 6.64 21.87
N ARG A 5 -18.94 5.41 21.75
CA ARG A 5 -18.10 4.26 21.37
C ARG A 5 -17.44 4.61 20.03
N PRO A 6 -16.10 4.74 19.97
CA PRO A 6 -15.45 5.09 18.72
C PRO A 6 -15.75 3.99 17.70
N ARG A 7 -16.32 4.37 16.56
CA ARG A 7 -16.51 3.43 15.44
C ARG A 7 -15.16 3.26 14.76
N LEU A 8 -14.58 2.07 14.84
CA LEU A 8 -13.39 1.72 14.08
C LEU A 8 -13.82 1.41 12.64
N VAL A 9 -13.52 2.32 11.74
CA VAL A 9 -13.77 2.18 10.30
C VAL A 9 -12.45 1.86 9.62
N VAL A 10 -12.41 0.74 8.89
CA VAL A 10 -11.26 0.39 8.06
C VAL A 10 -11.39 1.12 6.72
N PRO A 11 -10.43 1.98 6.34
CA PRO A 11 -10.49 2.69 5.06
C PRO A 11 -10.48 1.72 3.87
N TYR A 12 -11.26 2.06 2.85
CA TYR A 12 -11.25 1.32 1.60
C TYR A 12 -9.83 1.31 0.99
N GLY A 13 -9.39 0.14 0.53
CA GLY A 13 -8.05 -0.05 -0.04
C GLY A 13 -6.94 -0.35 0.98
N LEU A 14 -7.16 -0.15 2.29
CA LEU A 14 -6.12 -0.41 3.31
C LEU A 14 -5.64 -1.87 3.28
N LYS A 15 -6.56 -2.83 3.20
CA LYS A 15 -6.22 -4.26 3.09
C LYS A 15 -5.30 -4.53 1.88
N THR A 16 -5.68 -4.02 0.71
CA THR A 16 -4.90 -4.22 -0.53
C THR A 16 -3.52 -3.57 -0.45
N LEU A 17 -3.43 -2.40 0.19
CA LEU A 17 -2.18 -1.70 0.43
C LEU A 17 -1.24 -2.52 1.32
N LEU A 18 -1.76 -3.03 2.44
CA LEU A 18 -1.01 -3.85 3.39
C LEU A 18 -0.58 -5.19 2.76
N GLU A 19 -1.44 -5.84 1.99
CA GLU A 19 -1.09 -7.05 1.25
C GLU A 19 0.02 -6.79 0.22
N GLY A 20 -0.04 -5.65 -0.47
CA GLY A 20 0.97 -5.24 -1.44
C GLY A 20 2.37 -5.13 -0.84
N VAL A 21 2.51 -4.30 0.21
CA VAL A 21 3.81 -4.15 0.89
C VAL A 21 4.26 -5.47 1.54
N SER A 22 3.34 -6.26 2.10
CA SER A 22 3.69 -7.55 2.71
C SER A 22 4.28 -8.53 1.68
N ARG A 23 3.66 -8.63 0.50
CA ARG A 23 4.20 -9.46 -0.60
C ARG A 23 5.54 -8.94 -1.09
N ALA A 24 5.69 -7.62 -1.22
CA ALA A 24 6.94 -7.00 -1.63
C ALA A 24 8.08 -7.28 -0.64
N VAL A 25 7.80 -7.22 0.68
CA VAL A 25 8.73 -7.58 1.75
C VAL A 25 9.11 -9.07 1.67
N LEU A 26 8.14 -9.97 1.54
CA LEU A 26 8.43 -11.41 1.45
C LEU A 26 9.28 -11.77 0.23
N LYS A 27 9.07 -11.09 -0.91
CA LYS A 27 9.82 -11.34 -2.14
C LYS A 27 11.24 -10.78 -2.10
N THR A 28 11.44 -9.63 -1.45
CA THR A 28 12.75 -8.94 -1.41
C THR A 28 13.58 -9.33 -0.19
N ASN A 29 12.95 -9.89 0.84
CA ASN A 29 13.55 -10.25 2.13
C ASN A 29 14.52 -9.16 2.66
N PRO A 30 14.05 -7.92 2.84
CA PRO A 30 14.92 -6.81 3.20
C PRO A 30 15.41 -6.98 4.64
N GLN A 31 16.68 -6.61 4.89
CA GLN A 31 17.23 -6.58 6.25
C GLN A 31 16.50 -5.60 7.18
N ASN A 32 15.95 -4.51 6.63
CA ASN A 32 15.19 -3.51 7.36
C ASN A 32 13.81 -3.27 6.71
N ILE A 33 12.77 -3.84 7.31
CA ILE A 33 11.39 -3.74 6.83
C ILE A 33 10.86 -2.31 6.88
N THR A 34 11.20 -1.54 7.91
CA THR A 34 10.73 -0.15 8.07
C THR A 34 11.28 0.75 6.98
N GLN A 35 12.58 0.65 6.70
CA GLN A 35 13.22 1.42 5.62
C GLN A 35 12.66 1.00 4.26
N PHE A 36 12.49 -0.30 4.03
CA PHE A 36 11.86 -0.81 2.81
C PHE A 36 10.45 -0.25 2.62
N ALA A 37 9.61 -0.29 3.66
CA ALA A 37 8.24 0.22 3.59
C ALA A 37 8.19 1.73 3.31
N ALA A 38 9.08 2.52 3.92
CA ALA A 38 9.17 3.96 3.66
C ALA A 38 9.50 4.26 2.18
N VAL A 39 10.47 3.53 1.61
CA VAL A 39 10.83 3.66 0.19
C VAL A 39 9.67 3.18 -0.69
N TYR A 40 9.09 2.03 -0.40
CA TYR A 40 7.95 1.46 -1.13
C TYR A 40 6.77 2.45 -1.22
N PHE A 41 6.35 3.03 -0.09
CA PHE A 41 5.25 3.98 -0.08
C PHE A 41 5.58 5.29 -0.77
N LYS A 42 6.83 5.77 -0.67
CA LYS A 42 7.29 6.94 -1.41
C LYS A 42 7.15 6.73 -2.92
N GLU A 43 7.62 5.59 -3.43
CA GLU A 43 7.49 5.24 -4.84
C GLU A 43 6.03 5.07 -5.27
N LEU A 44 5.18 4.48 -4.42
CA LEU A 44 3.76 4.32 -4.69
C LEU A 44 3.02 5.66 -4.78
N ILE A 45 3.39 6.64 -3.95
CA ILE A 45 2.83 8.00 -4.00
C ILE A 45 3.20 8.67 -5.32
N VAL A 46 4.47 8.62 -5.72
CA VAL A 46 4.92 9.17 -7.01
C VAL A 46 4.21 8.48 -8.18
N PHE A 47 4.02 7.14 -8.10
CA PHE A 47 3.27 6.41 -9.12
C PHE A 47 1.80 6.86 -9.19
N ARG A 48 1.19 7.19 -8.05
CA ARG A 48 -0.18 7.72 -7.98
C ARG A 48 -0.32 9.09 -8.61
N GLU A 49 0.69 9.96 -8.50
CA GLU A 49 0.65 11.28 -9.13
C GLU A 49 0.51 11.18 -10.66
N GLY A 50 1.17 10.20 -11.28
CA GLY A 50 1.03 9.90 -12.71
C GLY A 50 -0.27 9.15 -13.09
N ASN A 51 -1.03 8.65 -12.11
CA ASN A 51 -2.18 7.76 -12.32
C ASN A 51 -3.38 8.16 -11.43
N ALA A 52 -3.63 9.46 -11.27
CA ALA A 52 -4.58 9.99 -10.30
C ALA A 52 -6.03 9.49 -10.47
N CYS A 53 -6.41 9.03 -11.66
CA CYS A 53 -7.74 8.51 -11.95
C CYS A 53 -7.94 7.01 -11.63
N LEU A 54 -6.88 6.27 -11.27
CA LEU A 54 -6.99 4.84 -10.97
C LEU A 54 -7.57 4.59 -9.57
N ASP A 55 -8.42 3.57 -9.46
CA ASP A 55 -8.80 3.01 -8.16
C ASP A 55 -7.56 2.49 -7.43
N ILE A 56 -7.53 2.63 -6.10
CA ILE A 56 -6.39 2.21 -5.28
C ILE A 56 -6.00 0.73 -5.49
N LYS A 57 -6.97 -0.16 -5.74
CA LYS A 57 -6.66 -1.58 -5.99
C LYS A 57 -5.97 -1.77 -7.33
N ASP A 58 -6.44 -1.08 -8.36
CA ASP A 58 -5.84 -1.13 -9.71
C ASP A 58 -4.48 -0.44 -9.74
N LEU A 59 -4.34 0.68 -9.04
CA LEU A 59 -3.07 1.37 -8.84
C LEU A 59 -2.02 0.42 -8.24
N ILE A 60 -2.37 -0.26 -7.15
CA ILE A 60 -1.47 -1.21 -6.48
C ILE A 60 -1.13 -2.38 -7.42
N LYS A 61 -2.11 -2.91 -8.16
CA LYS A 61 -1.88 -3.99 -9.12
C LYS A 61 -0.89 -3.59 -10.22
N GLN A 62 -1.08 -2.41 -10.81
CA GLN A 62 -0.19 -1.90 -11.87
C GLN A 62 1.21 -1.57 -11.32
N PHE A 63 1.29 -0.97 -10.14
CA PHE A 63 2.57 -0.71 -9.47
C PHE A 63 3.40 -1.98 -9.29
N HIS A 64 2.77 -3.08 -8.84
CA HIS A 64 3.45 -4.36 -8.68
C HIS A 64 3.82 -5.03 -10.01
N GLN A 65 3.01 -4.86 -11.06
CA GLN A 65 3.33 -5.34 -12.40
C GLN A 65 4.60 -4.67 -12.94
N ILE A 66 4.71 -3.35 -12.78
CA ILE A 66 5.85 -2.56 -13.25
C ILE A 66 7.12 -2.90 -12.44
N LYS A 67 6.99 -3.04 -11.12
CA LYS A 67 8.11 -3.35 -10.23
C LYS A 67 8.54 -4.83 -10.27
N GLY A 68 7.85 -5.68 -11.04
CA GLY A 68 8.22 -7.10 -11.17
C GLY A 68 7.85 -7.96 -9.96
N PHE A 69 6.91 -7.53 -9.11
CA PHE A 69 6.41 -8.30 -7.96
C PHE A 69 5.37 -9.37 -8.36
N LYS A 70 5.48 -9.94 -9.57
CA LYS A 70 4.61 -11.02 -10.05
C LYS A 70 4.87 -12.33 -9.32
#